data_AF-A0AAU1Z9K8-F1
#
_entry.id   AF-A0AAU1Z9K8-F1
#
_cell.length_a   1.000
_cell.length_b   1.000
_cell.length_c   1.000
_cell.angle_alpha   90.00
_cell.angle_beta   90.00
_cell.angle_gamma   90.00
#
_symmetry.space_group_name_H-M   'P 1'
#
loop_
_entity.id
_entity.type
_entity.pdbx_description
1 polymer ?
#
loop_
_entity_poly.entity_id
_entity_poly.type
_entity_poly.pdbx_seq_one_letter_code
_entity_poly.pdbx_strand_id
1 'polypeptide(L)'
;MSVTDPQPPAPDPGADAAQEALRDRIAADSLTTRRDYLRIVATVSGGLAVGGVAVASGILHRHGDGDGAPEPKRIADEILPGESLAFRYPGDEDRAVAVRLEDGTLAGYSAVCTHLACAVLWRKERGSEGELYCPCHEGIFDARTGEVTAGPPPRGLPKVLLVEEADGSVWAIGTTRSGESAREGLCRQLGGTRPELAERLGCPGVAAGAEAERSERT
;
A
#
# COMPACT_ATOMS: atom_id res chain seq x y z
N MET A 1 28.64 72.96 56.36
CA MET A 1 27.70 73.18 55.25
C MET A 1 26.97 71.86 55.06
N SER A 2 25.72 71.74 55.54
CA SER A 2 24.94 70.51 55.41
C SER A 2 24.16 70.59 54.10
N VAL A 3 24.42 69.65 53.20
CA VAL A 3 23.66 69.46 51.96
C VAL A 3 22.37 68.74 52.34
N THR A 4 21.24 69.41 52.18
CA THR A 4 19.92 68.79 52.33
C THR A 4 19.60 68.06 51.02
N ASP A 5 19.49 66.74 51.06
CA ASP A 5 19.02 65.97 49.89
C ASP A 5 17.55 66.31 49.59
N PRO A 6 17.16 66.42 48.29
CA PRO A 6 15.77 66.64 47.92
C PRO A 6 14.89 65.47 48.35
N GLN A 7 13.78 65.77 49.01
CA GLN A 7 12.72 64.80 49.31
C GLN A 7 12.16 64.22 48.00
N PRO A 8 12.03 62.89 47.85
CA PRO A 8 11.45 62.28 46.66
C PRO A 8 9.99 62.72 46.47
N PRO A 9 9.52 62.82 45.20
CA PRO A 9 8.15 63.21 44.92
C PRO A 9 7.15 62.21 45.50
N ALA A 10 5.99 62.72 45.92
CA ALA A 10 4.90 61.89 46.45
C ALA A 10 4.41 60.88 45.40
N PRO A 11 4.01 59.67 45.82
CA PRO A 11 3.52 58.65 44.89
C PRO A 11 2.28 59.15 44.14
N ASP A 12 2.27 58.97 42.81
CA ASP A 12 1.15 59.31 41.95
C ASP A 12 0.13 58.16 41.95
N PRO A 13 -1.06 58.36 42.55
CA PRO A 13 -2.07 57.30 42.66
C PRO A 13 -2.58 56.82 41.29
N GLY A 14 -2.46 57.63 40.23
CA GLY A 14 -2.83 57.23 38.87
C GLY A 14 -1.82 56.27 38.22
N ALA A 15 -0.53 56.42 38.55
CA ALA A 15 0.53 55.53 38.07
C ALA A 15 0.48 54.15 38.75
N ASP A 16 0.16 54.11 40.05
CA ASP A 16 0.03 52.87 40.81
C ASP A 16 -1.16 52.03 40.31
N ALA A 17 -2.31 52.65 40.04
CA ALA A 17 -3.49 51.96 39.51
C ALA A 17 -3.25 51.36 38.10
N ALA A 18 -2.54 52.08 37.23
CA ALA A 18 -2.18 51.58 35.90
C ALA A 18 -1.21 50.40 35.98
N GLN A 19 -0.25 50.46 36.92
CA GLN A 19 0.72 49.41 37.14
C GLN A 19 0.08 48.15 37.75
N GLU A 20 -0.90 48.31 38.63
CA GLU A 20 -1.67 47.21 39.22
C GLU A 20 -2.55 46.52 38.16
N ALA A 21 -3.24 47.29 37.32
CA ALA A 21 -4.01 46.75 36.19
C ALA A 21 -3.14 46.00 35.17
N LEU A 22 -1.88 46.42 34.95
CA LEU A 22 -0.94 45.69 34.11
C LEU A 22 -0.52 44.36 34.75
N ARG A 23 -0.27 44.35 36.05
CA ARG A 23 0.08 43.12 36.79
C ARG A 23 -1.07 42.12 36.81
N ASP A 24 -2.30 42.59 36.99
CA ASP A 24 -3.49 41.73 36.93
C ASP A 24 -3.70 41.12 35.55
N ARG A 25 -3.44 41.88 34.47
CA ARG A 25 -3.47 41.33 33.10
C ARG A 25 -2.37 40.30 32.87
N ILE A 26 -1.15 40.55 33.34
CA ILE A 26 -0.03 39.59 33.25
C ILE A 26 -0.30 38.33 34.09
N ALA A 27 -0.92 38.48 35.26
CA ALA A 27 -1.32 37.37 36.10
C ALA A 27 -2.50 36.59 35.49
N ALA A 28 -3.44 37.27 34.84
CA ALA A 28 -4.53 36.63 34.08
C ALA A 28 -4.01 35.85 32.86
N ASP A 29 -2.95 36.34 32.18
CA ASP A 29 -2.25 35.64 31.10
C ASP A 29 -1.38 34.45 31.60
N SER A 30 -1.25 34.26 32.92
CA SER A 30 -0.44 33.18 33.51
C SER A 30 -1.11 31.80 33.54
N LEU A 31 -2.37 31.70 33.08
CA LEU A 31 -3.13 30.43 33.05
C LEU A 31 -2.51 29.36 32.13
N THR A 32 -1.60 29.76 31.23
CA THR A 32 -0.74 28.82 30.50
C THR A 32 0.68 29.36 30.49
N THR A 33 1.57 28.72 31.24
CA THR A 33 2.99 29.09 31.17
C THR A 33 3.53 28.78 29.78
N ARG A 34 4.59 29.48 29.34
CA ARG A 34 5.30 29.14 28.10
C ARG A 34 5.71 27.66 28.06
N ARG A 35 6.00 27.06 29.23
CA ARG A 35 6.33 25.64 29.37
C ARG A 35 5.11 24.75 29.11
N ASP A 36 3.94 25.13 29.61
CA ASP A 36 2.71 24.35 29.40
C ASP A 36 2.23 24.44 27.95
N TYR A 37 2.33 25.62 27.34
CA TYR A 37 2.09 25.80 25.90
C TYR A 37 3.02 24.90 25.07
N LEU A 38 4.32 24.93 25.33
CA LEU A 38 5.28 24.08 24.62
C LEU A 38 5.03 22.58 24.86
N ARG A 39 4.62 22.17 26.07
CA ARG A 39 4.24 20.78 26.36
C ARG A 39 3.02 20.34 25.58
N ILE A 40 1.96 21.16 25.52
CA ILE A 40 0.75 20.86 24.78
C ILE A 40 1.07 20.73 23.28
N VAL A 41 1.78 21.70 22.71
CA VAL A 41 2.18 21.65 21.30
C VAL A 41 3.02 20.41 21.02
N ALA A 42 4.06 20.15 21.81
CA ALA A 42 4.92 18.98 21.63
C ALA A 42 4.14 17.66 21.74
N THR A 43 3.20 17.56 22.69
CA THR A 43 2.41 16.34 22.90
C THR A 43 1.42 16.11 21.75
N VAL A 44 0.68 17.14 21.33
CA VAL A 44 -0.29 17.04 20.22
C VAL A 44 0.44 16.76 18.91
N SER A 45 1.51 17.49 18.60
CA SER A 45 2.31 17.26 17.40
C SER A 45 2.96 15.88 17.41
N GLY A 46 3.49 15.44 18.55
CA GLY A 46 4.05 14.10 18.72
C GLY A 46 3.00 13.00 18.51
N GLY A 47 1.81 13.17 19.10
CA GLY A 47 0.70 12.24 18.91
C GLY A 47 0.25 12.14 17.45
N LEU A 48 0.13 13.28 16.75
CA LEU A 48 -0.21 13.30 15.32
C LEU A 48 0.88 12.66 14.46
N ALA A 49 2.16 12.90 14.76
CA ALA A 49 3.27 12.27 14.05
C ALA A 49 3.26 10.76 14.22
N VAL A 50 3.13 10.27 15.46
CA VAL A 50 3.04 8.82 15.76
C VAL A 50 1.81 8.20 15.11
N GLY A 51 0.65 8.85 15.22
CA GLY A 51 -0.59 8.39 14.60
C GLY A 51 -0.48 8.32 13.07
N GLY A 52 0.13 9.33 12.44
CA GLY A 52 0.38 9.36 11.01
C GLY A 52 1.29 8.22 10.55
N VAL A 53 2.36 7.93 11.29
CA VAL A 53 3.25 6.80 11.01
C VAL A 53 2.51 5.47 11.16
N ALA A 54 1.69 5.30 12.20
CA ALA A 54 0.93 4.08 12.42
C ALA A 54 -0.08 3.82 11.28
N VAL A 55 -0.82 4.85 10.85
CA VAL A 55 -1.75 4.76 9.72
C VAL A 55 -1.00 4.46 8.42
N ALA A 56 0.11 5.16 8.16
CA ALA A 56 0.93 4.92 6.99
C ALA A 56 1.46 3.47 6.94
N SER A 57 1.90 2.93 8.09
CA SER A 57 2.35 1.55 8.21
C SER A 57 1.24 0.55 7.85
N GLY A 58 0.00 0.80 8.29
CA GLY A 58 -1.15 -0.04 7.92
C GLY A 58 -1.58 0.09 6.46
N ILE A 59 -1.55 1.30 5.89
CA ILE A 59 -2.02 1.56 4.51
C ILE A 59 -0.98 1.15 3.45
N LEU A 60 0.32 1.23 3.75
CA LEU A 60 1.36 0.87 2.77
C LEU A 60 1.41 -0.62 2.45
N HIS A 61 0.86 -1.48 3.31
CA HIS A 61 0.70 -2.90 3.00
C HIS A 61 -0.39 -3.05 1.93
N ARG A 62 -0.01 -2.92 0.66
CA ARG A 62 -0.87 -3.28 -0.46
C ARG A 62 -1.14 -4.78 -0.42
N HIS A 63 -2.42 -5.10 -0.33
CA HIS A 63 -2.99 -6.42 -0.56
C HIS A 63 -2.47 -6.98 -1.91
N GLY A 64 -1.86 -8.17 -1.88
CA GLY A 64 -1.35 -8.88 -3.06
C GLY A 64 0.05 -8.49 -3.57
N ASP A 65 0.69 -7.44 -3.03
CA ASP A 65 2.00 -6.91 -3.48
C ASP A 65 3.19 -7.37 -2.61
N GLY A 66 2.99 -8.36 -1.74
CA GLY A 66 4.04 -8.89 -0.88
C GLY A 66 5.27 -9.40 -1.66
N ASP A 67 6.45 -9.22 -1.08
CA ASP A 67 7.72 -9.72 -1.63
C ASP A 67 8.00 -11.19 -1.27
N GLY A 68 7.18 -11.79 -0.41
CA GLY A 68 7.22 -13.22 -0.13
C GLY A 68 6.53 -14.03 -1.22
N ALA A 69 7.08 -15.18 -1.60
CA ALA A 69 6.41 -16.08 -2.53
C ALA A 69 5.17 -16.68 -1.88
N PRO A 70 3.96 -16.41 -2.42
CA PRO A 70 2.75 -17.04 -1.92
C PRO A 70 2.80 -18.56 -2.05
N GLU A 71 2.11 -19.24 -1.13
CA GLU A 71 1.94 -20.69 -1.21
C GLU A 71 1.05 -21.03 -2.42
N PRO A 72 1.48 -21.98 -3.28
CA PRO A 72 0.64 -22.44 -4.38
C PRO A 72 -0.72 -22.92 -3.88
N LYS A 73 -1.79 -22.46 -4.52
CA LYS A 73 -3.17 -22.77 -4.15
C LYS A 73 -3.91 -23.37 -5.33
N ARG A 74 -4.48 -24.55 -5.14
CA ARG A 74 -5.40 -25.15 -6.10
C ARG A 74 -6.70 -24.35 -6.11
N ILE A 75 -7.09 -23.85 -7.27
CA ILE A 75 -8.29 -23.01 -7.42
C ILE A 75 -9.47 -23.76 -8.04
N ALA A 76 -9.20 -24.78 -8.87
CA ALA A 76 -10.23 -25.58 -9.53
C ALA A 76 -9.74 -26.98 -9.88
N ASP A 77 -10.68 -27.93 -10.03
CA ASP A 77 -10.42 -29.23 -10.66
C ASP A 77 -10.20 -29.09 -12.16
N GLU A 78 -10.97 -28.20 -12.79
CA GLU A 78 -10.92 -27.84 -14.20
C GLU A 78 -11.63 -26.48 -14.37
N ILE A 79 -11.27 -25.73 -15.40
CA ILE A 79 -12.03 -24.55 -15.86
C ILE A 79 -12.26 -24.79 -17.34
N LEU A 80 -13.51 -24.88 -17.80
CA LEU A 80 -13.79 -25.19 -19.21
C LEU A 80 -13.62 -23.96 -20.11
N PRO A 81 -13.39 -24.13 -21.42
CA PRO A 81 -13.35 -23.02 -22.36
C PRO A 81 -14.62 -22.16 -22.28
N GLY A 82 -14.42 -20.86 -22.19
CA GLY A 82 -15.51 -19.91 -22.06
C GLY A 82 -16.08 -19.78 -20.64
N GLU A 83 -15.40 -20.29 -19.61
CA GLU A 83 -15.75 -20.12 -18.20
C GLU A 83 -14.82 -19.13 -17.47
N SER A 84 -15.31 -18.62 -16.33
CA SER A 84 -14.49 -17.86 -15.39
C SER A 84 -14.77 -18.28 -13.96
N LEU A 85 -13.75 -18.13 -13.11
CA LEU A 85 -13.81 -18.46 -11.70
C LEU A 85 -13.32 -17.27 -10.87
N ALA A 86 -14.16 -16.79 -9.94
CA ALA A 86 -13.73 -15.85 -8.91
C ALA A 86 -13.12 -16.62 -7.73
N PHE A 87 -11.97 -16.19 -7.24
CA PHE A 87 -11.27 -16.83 -6.13
C PHE A 87 -10.48 -15.82 -5.29
N ARG A 88 -9.81 -16.32 -4.24
CA ARG A 88 -8.98 -15.52 -3.33
C ARG A 88 -7.53 -15.96 -3.37
N TYR A 89 -6.64 -15.04 -3.72
CA TYR A 89 -5.20 -15.26 -3.84
C TYR A 89 -4.44 -13.92 -4.00
N PRO A 90 -3.26 -13.72 -3.36
CA PRO A 90 -2.52 -14.69 -2.54
C PRO A 90 -3.08 -14.88 -1.12
N GLY A 91 -3.67 -13.85 -0.52
CA GLY A 91 -4.37 -13.94 0.77
C GLY A 91 -5.87 -14.12 0.63
N ASP A 92 -6.55 -14.29 1.77
CA ASP A 92 -8.01 -14.43 1.81
C ASP A 92 -8.74 -13.12 1.46
N GLU A 93 -8.11 -11.96 1.65
CA GLU A 93 -8.71 -10.67 1.28
C GLU A 93 -8.45 -10.27 -0.19
N ASP A 94 -7.55 -10.99 -0.87
CA ASP A 94 -7.12 -10.68 -2.23
C ASP A 94 -8.05 -11.31 -3.27
N ARG A 95 -8.91 -10.50 -3.87
CA ARG A 95 -9.87 -10.98 -4.89
C ARG A 95 -9.16 -11.17 -6.23
N ALA A 96 -9.38 -12.33 -6.85
CA ALA A 96 -8.83 -12.70 -8.14
C ALA A 96 -9.90 -13.32 -9.05
N VAL A 97 -9.62 -13.31 -10.36
CA VAL A 97 -10.45 -13.93 -11.38
C VAL A 97 -9.56 -14.74 -12.33
N ALA A 98 -9.97 -15.98 -12.60
CA ALA A 98 -9.42 -16.82 -13.65
C ALA A 98 -10.43 -16.86 -14.79
N VAL A 99 -9.94 -16.78 -16.03
CA VAL A 99 -10.74 -16.82 -17.24
C VAL A 99 -10.10 -17.85 -18.18
N ARG A 100 -10.91 -18.76 -18.71
CA ARG A 100 -10.50 -19.57 -19.85
C ARG A 100 -11.21 -19.09 -21.10
N LEU A 101 -10.46 -18.59 -22.06
CA LEU A 101 -10.98 -18.14 -23.34
C LEU A 101 -11.45 -19.35 -24.17
N GLU A 102 -12.25 -19.09 -25.21
CA GLU A 102 -12.80 -20.13 -26.09
C GLU A 102 -11.73 -20.95 -26.82
N ASP A 103 -10.56 -20.36 -27.08
CA ASP A 103 -9.41 -21.06 -27.68
C ASP A 103 -8.62 -21.91 -26.67
N GLY A 104 -9.07 -21.98 -25.41
CA GLY A 104 -8.42 -22.71 -24.33
C GLY A 104 -7.39 -21.91 -23.53
N THR A 105 -7.09 -20.66 -23.92
CA THR A 105 -6.13 -19.81 -23.20
C THR A 105 -6.60 -19.57 -21.77
N LEU A 106 -5.77 -19.94 -20.79
CA LEU A 106 -6.03 -19.70 -19.37
C LEU A 106 -5.30 -18.43 -18.92
N ALA A 107 -6.05 -17.49 -18.34
CA ALA A 107 -5.52 -16.22 -17.85
C ALA A 107 -6.05 -15.90 -16.43
N GLY A 108 -5.21 -15.31 -15.59
CA GLY A 108 -5.53 -14.97 -14.21
C GLY A 108 -5.16 -13.53 -13.87
N TYR A 109 -6.03 -12.84 -13.14
CA TYR A 109 -5.85 -11.44 -12.77
C TYR A 109 -6.36 -11.14 -11.37
N SER A 110 -5.83 -10.07 -10.77
CA SER A 110 -6.52 -9.42 -9.66
C SER A 110 -7.90 -8.94 -10.13
N ALA A 111 -8.94 -9.24 -9.35
CA ALA A 111 -10.29 -8.76 -9.60
C ALA A 111 -10.53 -7.36 -8.98
N VAL A 112 -9.46 -6.58 -8.80
CA VAL A 112 -9.48 -5.23 -8.22
C VAL A 112 -9.05 -4.21 -9.27
N CYS A 113 -9.97 -3.32 -9.63
CA CYS A 113 -9.76 -2.31 -10.64
C CYS A 113 -8.66 -1.34 -10.22
N THR A 114 -7.72 -1.07 -11.13
CA THR A 114 -6.55 -0.19 -10.88
C THR A 114 -6.89 1.30 -10.82
N HIS A 115 -8.15 1.68 -11.07
CA HIS A 115 -8.65 3.04 -10.87
C HIS A 115 -8.92 3.33 -9.38
N LEU A 116 -10.00 2.77 -8.82
CA LEU A 116 -10.45 3.02 -7.44
C LEU A 116 -10.92 1.72 -6.74
N ALA A 117 -10.26 0.58 -7.05
CA ALA A 117 -10.42 -0.70 -6.37
C ALA A 117 -11.80 -1.38 -6.43
N CYS A 118 -12.66 -0.98 -7.36
CA CYS A 118 -13.91 -1.70 -7.64
C CYS A 118 -13.65 -3.13 -8.15
N ALA A 119 -14.65 -4.01 -7.99
CA ALA A 119 -14.57 -5.36 -8.53
C ALA A 119 -14.52 -5.36 -10.07
N VAL A 120 -13.64 -6.18 -10.63
CA VAL A 120 -13.55 -6.46 -12.07
C VAL A 120 -14.19 -7.81 -12.34
N LEU A 121 -15.06 -7.86 -13.34
CA LEU A 121 -15.81 -9.04 -13.73
C LEU A 121 -15.53 -9.38 -15.19
N TRP A 122 -15.38 -10.66 -15.51
CA TRP A 122 -15.33 -11.07 -16.91
C TRP A 122 -16.74 -11.02 -17.53
N ARG A 123 -16.83 -10.48 -18.74
CA ARG A 123 -18.05 -10.33 -19.53
C ARG A 123 -17.82 -11.00 -20.86
N LYS A 124 -18.15 -12.28 -20.92
CA LYS A 124 -17.98 -13.14 -22.10
C LYS A 124 -18.68 -12.57 -23.34
N GLU A 125 -19.81 -11.90 -23.15
CA GLU A 125 -20.67 -11.41 -24.24
C GLU A 125 -20.19 -10.06 -24.81
N ARG A 126 -19.10 -9.49 -24.29
CA ARG A 126 -18.55 -8.20 -24.73
C ARG A 126 -17.18 -8.40 -25.38
N GLY A 127 -16.99 -7.84 -26.57
CA GLY A 127 -15.79 -8.09 -27.38
C GLY A 127 -15.81 -9.46 -28.07
N SER A 128 -14.74 -9.81 -28.79
CA SER A 128 -14.63 -11.08 -29.51
C SER A 128 -14.23 -12.25 -28.61
N GLU A 129 -13.47 -12.00 -27.55
CA GLU A 129 -12.96 -13.02 -26.62
C GLU A 129 -13.51 -12.84 -25.19
N GLY A 130 -14.48 -11.95 -25.01
CA GLY A 130 -14.87 -11.42 -23.71
C GLY A 130 -13.97 -10.26 -23.26
N GLU A 131 -14.45 -9.48 -22.29
CA GLU A 131 -13.70 -8.36 -21.70
C GLU A 131 -13.73 -8.42 -20.17
N LEU A 132 -12.67 -7.95 -19.53
CA LEU A 132 -12.65 -7.72 -18.09
C LEU A 132 -13.19 -6.32 -17.83
N TYR A 133 -14.31 -6.23 -17.13
CA TYR A 133 -15.11 -5.01 -17.01
C TYR A 133 -15.27 -4.55 -15.56
N CYS A 134 -15.00 -3.27 -15.32
CA CYS A 134 -15.26 -2.57 -14.07
C CYS A 134 -16.48 -1.64 -14.22
N PRO A 135 -17.59 -1.87 -13.51
CA PRO A 135 -18.83 -1.11 -13.68
C PRO A 135 -18.81 0.29 -13.07
N CYS A 136 -17.86 0.61 -12.18
CA CYS A 136 -17.90 1.87 -11.42
C CYS A 136 -17.69 3.11 -12.30
N HIS A 137 -16.77 3.04 -13.25
CA HIS A 137 -16.43 4.13 -14.17
C HIS A 137 -16.08 3.59 -15.55
N GLU A 138 -16.69 2.47 -15.93
CA GLU A 138 -16.56 1.84 -17.26
C GLU A 138 -15.09 1.54 -17.66
N GLY A 139 -14.31 1.02 -16.70
CA GLY A 139 -12.96 0.53 -16.99
C GLY A 139 -13.02 -0.79 -17.73
N ILE A 140 -12.31 -0.90 -18.85
CA ILE A 140 -12.27 -2.12 -19.68
C ILE A 140 -10.82 -2.57 -19.80
N PHE A 141 -10.61 -3.87 -19.60
CA PHE A 141 -9.34 -4.52 -19.78
C PHE A 141 -9.49 -5.71 -20.74
N ASP A 142 -8.45 -5.94 -21.53
CA ASP A 142 -8.35 -7.06 -22.43
C ASP A 142 -8.32 -8.39 -21.66
N ALA A 143 -9.16 -9.35 -22.03
CA ALA A 143 -9.32 -10.60 -21.28
C ALA A 143 -8.09 -11.54 -21.39
N ARG A 144 -7.26 -11.38 -22.42
CA ARG A 144 -6.08 -12.22 -22.68
C ARG A 144 -4.81 -11.67 -22.03
N THR A 145 -4.69 -10.35 -21.97
CA THR A 145 -3.47 -9.65 -21.55
C THR A 145 -3.64 -8.92 -20.22
N GLY A 146 -4.86 -8.51 -19.88
CA GLY A 146 -5.17 -7.68 -18.71
C GLY A 146 -4.86 -6.20 -18.90
N GLU A 147 -4.45 -5.79 -20.10
CA GLU A 147 -4.11 -4.40 -20.42
C GLU A 147 -5.38 -3.53 -20.52
N VAL A 148 -5.23 -2.25 -20.20
CA VAL A 148 -6.35 -1.30 -20.30
C VAL A 148 -6.68 -1.06 -21.76
N THR A 149 -7.93 -1.28 -22.15
CA THR A 149 -8.42 -1.00 -23.51
C THR A 149 -9.32 0.22 -23.54
N ALA A 150 -10.01 0.53 -22.43
CA ALA A 150 -10.83 1.73 -22.32
C ALA A 150 -11.07 2.16 -20.86
N GLY A 151 -11.55 3.40 -20.72
CA GLY A 151 -11.96 3.99 -19.45
C GLY A 151 -10.82 4.66 -18.66
N PRO A 152 -11.10 5.08 -17.42
CA PRO A 152 -10.15 5.78 -16.57
C PRO A 152 -8.96 4.98 -16.00
N PRO A 153 -8.96 3.63 -15.90
CA PRO A 153 -7.85 2.91 -15.25
C PRO A 153 -6.48 3.29 -15.84
N PRO A 154 -5.48 3.66 -15.01
CA PRO A 154 -4.21 4.19 -15.51
C PRO A 154 -3.21 3.11 -15.93
N ARG A 155 -3.47 1.83 -15.60
CA ARG A 155 -2.55 0.70 -15.80
C ARG A 155 -3.32 -0.62 -15.88
N GLY A 156 -2.77 -1.61 -16.58
CA GLY A 156 -3.34 -2.96 -16.68
C GLY A 156 -3.44 -3.68 -15.34
N LEU A 157 -4.22 -4.76 -15.27
CA LEU A 157 -4.42 -5.51 -14.03
C LEU A 157 -3.14 -6.27 -13.62
N PRO A 158 -2.82 -6.31 -12.31
CA PRO A 158 -1.90 -7.29 -11.75
C PRO A 158 -2.31 -8.71 -12.17
N LYS A 159 -1.36 -9.54 -12.62
CA LYS A 159 -1.66 -10.91 -13.05
C LYS A 159 -1.57 -11.87 -11.88
N VAL A 160 -2.43 -12.88 -11.88
CA VAL A 160 -2.26 -14.08 -11.06
C VAL A 160 -1.73 -15.16 -11.98
N LEU A 161 -0.56 -15.71 -11.63
CA LEU A 161 0.11 -16.72 -12.43
C LEU A 161 -0.57 -18.06 -12.20
N LEU A 162 -1.20 -18.57 -13.24
CA LEU A 162 -1.91 -19.85 -13.22
C LEU A 162 -1.11 -20.93 -13.95
N VAL A 163 -1.15 -22.14 -13.41
CA VAL A 163 -0.61 -23.35 -14.05
C VAL A 163 -1.73 -24.38 -14.09
N GLU A 164 -1.84 -25.05 -15.23
CA GLU A 164 -2.71 -26.20 -15.43
C GLU A 164 -1.84 -27.46 -15.41
N GLU A 165 -2.17 -28.38 -14.51
CA GLU A 165 -1.49 -29.67 -14.38
C GLU A 165 -2.04 -30.69 -15.38
N ALA A 166 -1.35 -31.82 -15.55
CA ALA A 166 -1.74 -32.85 -16.51
C ALA A 166 -3.10 -33.52 -16.18
N ASP A 167 -3.57 -33.40 -14.94
CA ASP A 167 -4.88 -33.88 -14.50
C ASP A 167 -6.02 -32.87 -14.73
N GLY A 168 -5.73 -31.71 -15.33
CA GLY A 168 -6.67 -30.61 -15.57
C GLY A 168 -6.79 -29.60 -14.41
N SER A 169 -6.18 -29.90 -13.25
CA SER A 169 -6.29 -29.03 -12.09
C SER A 169 -5.55 -27.71 -12.29
N VAL A 170 -6.19 -26.63 -11.84
CA VAL A 170 -5.68 -25.27 -12.00
C VAL A 170 -5.14 -24.76 -10.67
N TRP A 171 -3.91 -24.25 -10.70
CA TRP A 171 -3.18 -23.74 -9.54
C TRP A 171 -2.76 -22.30 -9.72
N ALA A 172 -2.96 -21.47 -8.70
CA ALA A 172 -2.36 -20.15 -8.60
C ALA A 172 -1.02 -20.26 -7.87
N ILE A 173 0.06 -19.78 -8.50
CA ILE A 173 1.44 -20.01 -8.04
C ILE A 173 2.23 -18.72 -7.74
N GLY A 174 1.70 -17.56 -8.12
CA GLY A 174 2.38 -16.28 -7.95
C GLY A 174 1.53 -15.11 -8.44
N THR A 175 2.03 -13.90 -8.23
CA THR A 175 1.40 -12.66 -8.73
C THR A 175 2.43 -11.73 -9.36
N THR A 176 1.96 -10.87 -10.26
CA THR A 176 2.75 -9.78 -10.81
C THR A 176 2.18 -8.45 -10.35
N ARG A 177 3.00 -7.41 -10.34
CA ARG A 177 2.54 -6.02 -10.34
C ARG A 177 1.99 -5.65 -11.74
N SER A 178 1.25 -4.57 -11.83
CA SER A 178 0.80 -4.05 -13.13
C SER A 178 2.00 -3.69 -14.01
N GLY A 179 2.00 -4.19 -15.24
CA GLY A 179 3.09 -4.01 -16.21
C GLY A 179 4.33 -4.87 -15.94
N GLU A 180 4.37 -5.61 -14.82
CA GLU A 180 5.45 -6.55 -14.53
C GLU A 180 5.22 -7.85 -15.32
N SER A 181 6.26 -8.37 -15.96
CA SER A 181 6.19 -9.65 -16.64
C SER A 181 6.06 -10.80 -15.65
N ALA A 182 5.55 -11.95 -16.10
CA ALA A 182 5.44 -13.15 -15.25
C ALA A 182 6.79 -13.54 -14.64
N ARG A 183 7.87 -13.46 -15.43
CA ARG A 183 9.24 -13.76 -14.97
C ARG A 183 9.69 -12.80 -13.88
N GLU A 184 9.50 -11.50 -14.06
CA GLU A 184 9.89 -10.50 -13.07
C GLU A 184 9.12 -10.68 -11.75
N GLY A 185 7.81 -10.93 -11.82
CA GLY A 185 6.97 -11.20 -10.64
C GLY A 185 7.44 -12.45 -9.88
N LEU A 186 7.66 -13.57 -10.59
CA LEU A 186 8.21 -14.79 -10.03
C LEU A 186 9.58 -14.56 -9.37
N CYS A 187 10.49 -13.87 -10.07
CA CYS A 187 11.83 -13.63 -9.54
C CYS A 187 11.82 -12.74 -8.30
N ARG A 188 10.98 -11.71 -8.26
CA ARG A 188 10.80 -10.86 -7.07
C ARG A 188 10.31 -11.68 -5.87
N GLN A 189 9.32 -12.53 -6.09
CA GLN A 189 8.69 -13.35 -5.04
C GLN A 189 9.60 -14.48 -4.53
N LEU A 190 10.32 -15.14 -5.43
CA LEU A 190 11.19 -16.27 -5.09
C LEU A 190 12.52 -15.84 -4.49
N GLY A 191 13.04 -14.67 -4.87
CA GLY A 191 14.37 -14.21 -4.45
C GLY A 191 14.56 -14.13 -2.93
N GLY A 192 13.50 -13.86 -2.16
CA GLY A 192 13.56 -13.81 -0.69
C GLY A 192 13.23 -15.11 0.04
N THR A 193 12.62 -16.09 -0.63
CA THR A 193 12.00 -17.26 0.04
C THR A 193 12.44 -18.61 -0.49
N ARG A 194 12.86 -18.69 -1.77
CA ARG A 194 13.26 -19.93 -2.46
C ARG A 194 14.40 -19.64 -3.45
N PRO A 195 15.61 -19.30 -2.97
CA PRO A 195 16.73 -18.89 -3.81
C PRO A 195 17.14 -19.97 -4.83
N GLU A 196 17.14 -21.25 -4.47
CA GLU A 196 17.47 -22.34 -5.39
C GLU A 196 16.50 -22.42 -6.59
N LEU A 197 15.21 -22.18 -6.36
CA LEU A 197 14.22 -22.16 -7.44
C LEU A 197 14.38 -20.92 -8.31
N ALA A 198 14.70 -19.77 -7.71
CA ALA A 198 14.98 -18.54 -8.43
C ALA A 198 16.23 -18.68 -9.33
N GLU A 199 17.27 -19.38 -8.88
CA GLU A 199 18.45 -19.69 -9.69
C GLU A 199 18.10 -20.58 -10.88
N ARG A 200 17.31 -21.64 -10.68
CA ARG A 200 16.84 -22.52 -11.76
C ARG A 200 15.99 -21.80 -12.82
N LEU A 201 15.28 -20.74 -12.43
CA LEU A 201 14.53 -19.87 -13.34
C LEU A 201 15.40 -18.79 -13.99
N GLY A 202 16.68 -18.71 -13.63
CA GLY A 202 17.62 -17.70 -14.12
C GLY A 202 17.26 -16.29 -13.66
N CYS A 203 16.81 -16.13 -12.42
CA CYS A 203 16.49 -14.82 -11.86
C CYS A 203 17.77 -13.99 -11.65
N PRO A 204 17.77 -12.71 -12.06
CA PRO A 204 18.94 -11.85 -11.88
C PRO A 204 19.22 -11.62 -10.39
N GLY A 205 20.50 -11.69 -9.99
CA GLY A 205 20.95 -11.33 -8.63
C GLY A 205 21.02 -12.46 -7.59
N VAL A 206 20.55 -13.68 -7.89
CA VAL A 206 20.55 -14.81 -6.93
C VAL A 206 21.94 -15.43 -6.76
N ALA A 207 22.77 -15.43 -7.82
CA ALA A 207 24.13 -15.99 -7.77
C ALA A 207 25.08 -15.24 -6.80
N ALA A 208 24.81 -13.97 -6.47
CA ALA A 208 25.71 -13.17 -5.64
C ALA A 208 25.54 -13.39 -4.12
N GLY A 209 24.43 -14.00 -3.67
CA GLY A 209 24.17 -14.25 -2.24
C GLY A 209 24.83 -15.53 -1.71
N ALA A 210 24.97 -16.56 -2.54
CA ALA A 210 25.54 -17.85 -2.13
C ALA A 210 27.05 -17.80 -1.88
N GLU A 211 27.76 -16.82 -2.45
CA GLU A 211 29.20 -16.62 -2.24
C GLU A 211 29.51 -15.87 -0.94
N ALA A 212 28.58 -15.02 -0.45
CA ALA A 212 28.76 -14.28 0.80
C ALA A 212 28.62 -15.19 2.03
N GLU A 213 27.58 -16.03 2.10
CA GLU A 213 27.35 -16.92 3.25
C GLU A 213 28.36 -18.07 3.36
N ARG A 214 29.04 -18.44 2.27
CA ARG A 214 30.10 -19.48 2.28
C ARG A 214 31.43 -18.94 2.82
N SER A 215 31.64 -17.62 2.77
CA SER A 215 32.84 -16.95 3.29
C SER A 215 32.79 -16.76 4.82
N GLU A 216 31.59 -16.71 5.41
CA GLU A 216 31.41 -16.51 6.86
C GLU A 216 31.45 -17.81 7.68
N ARG A 217 31.58 -18.97 7.02
CA ARG A 217 31.62 -20.31 7.66
C ARG A 217 32.98 -21.03 7.55
N THR A 218 34.02 -20.36 7.06
CA THR A 218 35.40 -20.88 6.99
C THR A 218 36.33 -20.15 7.94
#